data_AF-A0A8H8ILB7-F1
#
_entry.id   AF-A0A8H8ILB7-F1
#
_cell.length_a   1.000
_cell.length_b   1.000
_cell.length_c   1.000
_cell.angle_alpha   90.00
_cell.angle_beta   90.00
_cell.angle_gamma   90.00
#
_symmetry.space_group_name_H-M   'P 1'
#
loop_
_entity.id
_entity.type
_entity.pdbx_description
1 polymer ?
#
loop_
_entity_poly.entity_id
_entity_poly.type
_entity_poly.pdbx_seq_one_letter_code
_entity_poly.pdbx_strand_id
1 'polypeptide(L)'
;MFNNPTCLWWSAHQQSEDHEHYLKGVNVVEAMDYAKTIASEVRDLLCLRHIHIGLYFVPLEAVTAHRSLADHTRYHCIKDCTKWVDGVRIQSAVQFNAKWAADHPGVPPPNVDLPRLANRGLWATPCPRCIEQWSEVSGRAERAAASMLAAELPQLETVSFSSFVTEGRVAPSEWAVRRFESSPSPDGEEQVWIGTERSGTQRSLGKGLLFRQSGTGWICMDQE
;
A
#
# COMPACT_ATOMS: atom_id res chain seq x y z
N MET A 1 1.92 4.39 7.92
CA MET A 1 2.90 5.49 7.82
C MET A 1 2.24 6.86 7.74
N PHE A 2 1.42 7.16 6.72
CA PHE A 2 0.86 8.51 6.51
C PHE A 2 -0.30 8.91 7.45
N ASN A 3 -1.04 7.95 8.01
CA ASN A 3 -2.14 8.22 8.95
C ASN A 3 -1.69 8.79 10.30
N ASN A 4 -0.50 8.39 10.77
CA ASN A 4 0.05 8.83 12.05
C ASN A 4 1.57 9.05 11.90
N PRO A 5 1.99 10.16 11.28
CA PRO A 5 3.41 10.44 11.02
C PRO A 5 4.21 10.72 12.31
N THR A 6 3.54 10.98 13.43
CA THR A 6 4.14 11.16 14.75
C THR A 6 4.18 9.88 15.57
N CYS A 7 3.75 8.73 15.02
CA CYS A 7 3.86 7.46 15.72
C CYS A 7 5.32 7.17 16.09
N LEU A 8 5.55 6.82 17.36
CA LEU A 8 6.87 6.50 17.88
C LEU A 8 7.51 5.31 17.16
N TRP A 9 6.70 4.38 16.64
CA TRP A 9 7.20 3.26 15.84
C TRP A 9 7.96 3.75 14.60
N TRP A 10 7.41 4.68 13.81
CA TRP A 10 8.10 5.26 12.64
C TRP A 10 9.33 6.07 13.04
N SER A 11 9.32 6.63 14.25
CA SER A 11 10.47 7.36 14.77
C SER A 11 11.62 6.42 15.16
N ALA A 12 11.32 5.17 15.55
CA ALA A 12 12.30 4.16 15.93
C ALA A 12 12.75 3.26 14.76
N HIS A 13 11.96 3.15 13.70
CA HIS A 13 12.20 2.29 12.53
C HIS A 13 12.38 3.15 11.28
N GLN A 14 13.61 3.61 11.08
CA GLN A 14 13.94 4.63 10.08
C GLN A 14 14.75 4.12 8.90
N GLN A 15 15.19 2.85 8.94
CA GLN A 15 15.97 2.28 7.85
C GLN A 15 15.08 2.06 6.63
N SER A 16 15.65 2.01 5.43
CA SER A 16 14.90 1.70 4.21
C SER A 16 14.20 0.35 4.32
N GLU A 17 14.89 -0.63 4.89
CA GLU A 17 14.42 -2.00 5.13
C GLU A 17 13.11 -2.02 5.95
N ASP A 18 13.00 -1.16 6.97
CA ASP A 18 11.79 -1.05 7.81
C ASP A 18 10.54 -0.63 7.02
N HIS A 19 10.74 0.11 5.93
CA HIS A 19 9.67 0.70 5.13
C HIS A 19 9.30 -0.14 3.91
N GLU A 20 10.22 -0.96 3.39
CA GLU A 20 9.95 -1.96 2.34
C GLU A 20 8.86 -2.95 2.75
N HIS A 21 8.66 -3.15 4.06
CA HIS A 21 7.54 -3.94 4.57
C HIS A 21 6.17 -3.31 4.28
N TYR A 22 6.09 -1.98 4.14
CA TYR A 22 4.83 -1.25 3.90
C TYR A 22 4.69 -0.72 2.46
N LEU A 23 5.80 -0.60 1.74
CA LEU A 23 5.90 -0.13 0.36
C LEU A 23 6.28 -1.31 -0.55
N LYS A 24 5.30 -2.12 -0.95
CA LYS A 24 5.52 -3.39 -1.65
C LYS A 24 5.84 -3.26 -3.15
N GLY A 25 5.98 -2.04 -3.67
CA GLY A 25 6.18 -1.85 -5.11
C GLY A 25 4.91 -2.08 -5.93
N VAL A 26 5.08 -2.13 -7.26
CA VAL A 26 3.99 -2.24 -8.24
C VAL A 26 4.02 -3.56 -9.01
N ASN A 27 4.88 -4.51 -8.62
CA ASN A 27 4.99 -5.80 -9.27
C ASN A 27 3.72 -6.63 -9.00
N VAL A 28 3.02 -6.98 -10.07
CA VAL A 28 1.74 -7.71 -10.02
C VAL A 28 1.91 -9.12 -9.44
N VAL A 29 3.02 -9.80 -9.76
CA VAL A 29 3.29 -11.16 -9.26
C VAL A 29 3.53 -11.12 -7.76
N GLU A 30 4.40 -10.22 -7.29
CA GLU A 30 4.67 -10.05 -5.86
C GLU A 30 3.43 -9.62 -5.07
N ALA A 31 2.58 -8.77 -5.66
CA ALA A 31 1.31 -8.36 -5.08
C ALA A 31 0.35 -9.55 -4.88
N MET A 32 0.27 -10.44 -5.88
CA MET A 32 -0.51 -11.68 -5.79
C MET A 32 0.07 -12.67 -4.79
N ASP A 33 1.39 -12.85 -4.76
CA ASP A 33 2.04 -13.75 -3.81
C ASP A 33 1.83 -13.30 -2.36
N TYR A 34 1.93 -11.99 -2.10
CA TYR A 34 1.59 -11.44 -0.80
C TYR A 34 0.12 -11.65 -0.44
N ALA A 35 -0.79 -11.43 -1.40
CA ALA A 35 -2.21 -11.71 -1.21
C ALA A 35 -2.49 -13.18 -0.87
N LYS A 36 -1.78 -14.13 -1.48
CA LYS A 36 -1.86 -15.55 -1.12
C LYS A 36 -1.44 -15.80 0.32
N THR A 37 -0.32 -15.21 0.77
CA THR A 37 0.11 -15.31 2.17
C THR A 37 -0.94 -14.78 3.12
N ILE A 38 -1.52 -13.60 2.84
CA ILE A 38 -2.60 -13.07 3.69
C ILE A 38 -3.82 -14.00 3.69
N ALA A 39 -4.22 -14.52 2.53
CA ALA A 39 -5.34 -15.44 2.44
C ALA A 39 -5.12 -16.71 3.26
N SER A 40 -3.90 -17.27 3.31
CA SER A 40 -3.61 -18.43 4.15
C SER A 40 -3.71 -18.12 5.65
N GLU A 41 -3.27 -16.93 6.08
CA GLU A 41 -3.34 -16.52 7.49
C GLU A 41 -4.78 -16.27 7.98
N VAL A 42 -5.67 -15.86 7.08
CA VAL A 42 -7.07 -15.53 7.42
C VAL A 42 -8.08 -16.56 6.94
N ARG A 43 -7.62 -17.70 6.41
CA ARG A 43 -8.47 -18.74 5.79
C ARG A 43 -9.58 -19.25 6.70
N ASP A 44 -9.29 -19.35 8.00
CA ASP A 44 -10.23 -19.88 8.99
C ASP A 44 -11.30 -18.85 9.42
N LEU A 45 -11.19 -17.59 8.97
CA LEU A 45 -12.19 -16.56 9.19
C LEU A 45 -13.34 -16.73 8.20
N LEU A 46 -14.15 -17.76 8.43
CA LEU A 46 -15.20 -18.19 7.50
C LEU A 46 -16.22 -17.09 7.17
N CYS A 47 -16.42 -16.08 8.02
CA CYS A 47 -17.37 -14.99 7.76
C CYS A 47 -16.69 -13.68 7.28
N LEU A 48 -15.42 -13.74 6.84
CA LEU A 48 -14.68 -12.57 6.42
C LEU A 48 -15.19 -12.03 5.07
N ARG A 49 -15.92 -10.93 5.11
CA ARG A 49 -16.47 -10.24 3.93
C ARG A 49 -15.69 -9.02 3.49
N HIS A 50 -14.97 -8.40 4.42
CA HIS A 50 -14.26 -7.14 4.20
C HIS A 50 -12.88 -7.22 4.81
N ILE A 51 -11.85 -6.88 4.03
CA ILE A 51 -10.47 -6.81 4.52
C ILE A 51 -9.84 -5.48 4.16
N HIS A 52 -9.11 -4.89 5.11
CA HIS A 52 -8.26 -3.73 4.89
C HIS A 52 -6.80 -4.12 5.09
N ILE A 53 -5.98 -3.88 4.08
CA ILE A 53 -4.55 -4.16 4.07
C ILE A 53 -3.80 -2.83 4.11
N GLY A 54 -3.05 -2.60 5.19
CA GLY A 54 -2.35 -1.34 5.45
C GLY A 54 -1.12 -1.07 4.58
N LEU A 55 -0.98 -1.74 3.43
CA LEU A 55 0.15 -1.63 2.52
C LEU A 55 -0.12 -0.65 1.39
N TYR A 56 0.96 -0.03 0.90
CA TYR A 56 0.96 0.78 -0.30
C TYR A 56 1.65 0.02 -1.43
N PHE A 57 0.97 -0.16 -2.56
CA PHE A 57 1.56 -0.71 -3.78
C PHE A 57 2.31 0.35 -4.57
N VAL A 58 3.35 0.90 -3.96
CA VAL A 58 4.32 1.78 -4.60
C VAL A 58 5.70 1.46 -4.06
N PRO A 59 6.76 1.72 -4.84
CA PRO A 59 8.12 1.49 -4.38
C PRO A 59 8.60 2.71 -3.57
N LEU A 60 9.68 2.55 -2.78
CA LEU A 60 10.24 3.64 -1.97
C LEU A 60 10.67 4.83 -2.85
N GLU A 61 11.06 4.55 -4.09
CA GLU A 61 11.40 5.51 -5.14
C GLU A 61 10.26 6.49 -5.42
N ALA A 62 8.99 6.08 -5.29
CA ALA A 62 7.86 6.99 -5.45
C ALA A 62 7.84 8.06 -4.36
N VAL A 63 8.22 7.67 -3.13
CA VAL A 63 8.29 8.56 -1.97
C VAL A 63 9.49 9.50 -2.11
N THR A 64 10.66 8.98 -2.48
CA THR A 64 11.86 9.80 -2.65
C THR A 64 11.74 10.74 -3.85
N ALA A 65 11.14 10.29 -4.95
CA ALA A 65 10.86 11.11 -6.14
C ALA A 65 9.97 12.30 -5.82
N HIS A 66 8.85 12.09 -5.11
CA HIS A 66 7.96 13.16 -4.67
C HIS A 66 8.71 14.26 -3.91
N ARG A 67 9.67 13.85 -3.09
CA ARG A 67 10.39 14.74 -2.18
C ARG A 67 11.58 15.47 -2.79
N SER A 68 12.20 14.88 -3.82
CA SER A 68 13.49 15.36 -4.35
C SER A 68 13.42 15.88 -5.78
N LEU A 69 12.45 15.46 -6.58
CA LEU A 69 12.37 15.87 -7.98
C LEU A 69 11.63 17.20 -8.13
N ALA A 70 12.17 18.08 -8.98
CA ALA A 70 11.64 19.42 -9.20
C ALA A 70 10.20 19.42 -9.73
N ASP A 71 9.83 18.43 -10.56
CA ASP A 71 8.49 18.32 -11.13
C ASP A 71 7.43 17.88 -10.10
N HIS A 72 7.84 17.24 -8.99
CA HIS A 72 6.97 16.95 -7.85
C HIS A 72 6.95 18.07 -6.82
N THR A 73 8.13 18.53 -6.39
CA THR A 73 8.28 19.51 -5.29
C THR A 73 7.62 20.86 -5.57
N ARG A 74 7.43 21.23 -6.84
CA ARG A 74 6.65 22.42 -7.24
C ARG A 74 5.19 22.43 -6.76
N TYR A 75 4.64 21.26 -6.39
CA TYR A 75 3.28 21.13 -5.88
C TYR A 75 3.22 21.11 -4.35
N HIS A 76 4.35 21.22 -3.64
CA HIS A 76 4.34 21.24 -2.19
C HIS A 76 3.82 22.58 -1.67
N CYS A 77 2.88 22.53 -0.71
CA CYS A 77 2.41 23.72 0.01
C CYS A 77 3.39 24.20 1.09
N ILE A 78 4.39 23.38 1.43
CA ILE A 78 5.48 23.70 2.35
C ILE A 78 6.82 23.34 1.71
N LYS A 79 7.89 24.03 2.12
CA LYS A 79 9.23 23.65 1.69
C LYS A 79 9.60 22.29 2.30
N ASP A 80 9.98 21.32 1.47
CA ASP A 80 10.57 20.07 1.97
C ASP A 80 11.97 20.36 2.49
N CYS A 81 12.04 20.60 3.80
CA CYS A 81 13.29 20.52 4.52
C CYS A 81 13.53 19.03 4.77
N THR A 82 14.18 18.37 3.80
CA THR A 82 14.52 16.94 3.85
C THR A 82 15.29 16.52 5.09
N LYS A 83 15.84 17.49 5.82
CA LYS A 83 16.34 17.35 7.18
C LYS A 83 15.33 18.00 8.13
N TRP A 84 14.75 17.23 9.06
CA TRP A 84 14.28 17.62 10.40
C TRP A 84 12.87 17.17 10.85
N VAL A 85 12.83 16.85 12.16
CA VAL A 85 11.65 16.59 12.99
C VAL A 85 10.86 17.89 13.15
N ASP A 86 9.65 17.91 12.58
CA ASP A 86 8.58 18.93 12.67
C ASP A 86 8.90 20.21 13.47
N GLY A 87 9.38 21.25 12.77
CA GLY A 87 9.43 22.62 13.30
C GLY A 87 10.46 22.89 14.40
N VAL A 88 11.21 21.88 14.88
CA VAL A 88 12.25 22.05 15.89
C VAL A 88 13.57 22.35 15.19
N ARG A 89 14.09 23.58 15.37
CA ARG A 89 15.49 23.87 15.02
C ARG A 89 16.38 23.07 15.95
N ILE A 90 17.02 22.05 15.41
CA ILE A 90 17.97 21.28 16.19
C ILE A 90 19.34 21.90 15.97
N GLN A 91 19.81 22.54 17.04
CA GLN A 91 21.08 23.24 17.09
C GLN A 91 22.24 22.26 17.31
N SER A 92 21.96 21.09 17.87
CA SER A 92 22.92 20.01 18.12
C SER A 92 22.20 18.67 18.22
N ALA A 93 22.69 17.66 17.49
CA ALA A 93 22.17 16.29 17.57
C ALA A 93 22.28 15.73 19.00
N VAL A 94 23.34 16.10 19.73
CA VAL A 94 23.53 15.69 21.13
C VAL A 94 22.44 16.25 22.03
N GLN A 95 22.11 17.54 21.89
CA GLN A 95 21.04 18.17 22.67
C GLN A 95 19.67 17.59 22.33
N PHE A 96 19.42 17.32 21.04
CA PHE A 96 18.20 16.65 20.62
C PHE A 96 18.07 15.26 21.24
N ASN A 97 19.11 14.44 21.16
CA ASN A 97 19.10 13.09 21.73
C ASN A 97 18.91 13.10 23.24
N ALA A 98 19.56 14.04 23.94
CA ALA A 98 19.39 14.21 25.40
C ALA A 98 17.95 14.60 25.77
N LYS A 99 17.36 15.57 25.05
CA LYS A 99 15.96 15.97 25.26
C LYS A 99 15.00 14.84 24.92
N TRP A 100 15.24 14.13 23.81
CA TRP A 100 14.43 13.00 23.39
C TRP A 100 14.44 11.89 24.44
N ALA A 101 15.60 11.52 24.97
CA ALA A 101 15.73 10.49 26.00
C ALA A 101 14.99 10.86 27.30
N ALA A 102 14.94 12.15 27.65
CA ALA A 102 14.17 12.64 28.79
C ALA A 102 12.66 12.59 28.54
N ASP A 103 12.22 12.99 27.34
CA ASP A 103 10.79 13.05 26.97
C ASP A 103 10.22 11.64 26.64
N HIS A 104 11.05 10.71 26.16
CA HIS A 104 10.67 9.38 25.67
C HIS A 104 11.61 8.27 26.21
N PRO A 105 11.54 7.94 27.51
CA PRO A 105 12.43 6.95 28.11
C PRO A 105 12.31 5.59 27.42
N GLY A 106 13.45 5.02 27.01
CA GLY A 106 13.53 3.71 26.35
C GLY A 106 13.24 3.70 24.85
N VAL A 107 12.93 4.85 24.23
CA VAL A 107 12.72 4.95 22.78
C VAL A 107 13.96 5.58 22.12
N PRO A 108 14.60 4.92 21.14
CA PRO A 108 15.75 5.51 20.46
C PRO A 108 15.36 6.82 19.75
N PRO A 109 16.23 7.84 19.75
CA PRO A 109 15.93 9.11 19.09
C PRO A 109 15.86 8.93 17.57
N PRO A 110 15.02 9.72 16.88
CA PRO A 110 15.05 9.81 15.44
C PRO A 110 16.45 10.09 14.91
N ASN A 111 16.87 9.37 13.87
CA ASN A 111 18.05 9.75 13.11
C ASN A 111 17.76 11.07 12.37
N VAL A 112 18.50 12.09 12.78
CA VAL A 112 18.34 13.47 12.30
C VAL A 112 18.78 13.66 10.85
N ASP A 113 19.60 12.72 10.35
CA ASP A 113 20.10 12.72 8.98
C ASP A 113 19.18 11.98 8.01
N LEU A 114 18.20 11.22 8.52
CA LEU A 114 17.24 10.48 7.70
C LEU A 114 15.97 11.29 7.44
N PRO A 115 15.51 11.35 6.18
CA PRO A 115 14.37 12.17 5.82
C PRO A 115 13.06 11.45 6.19
N ARG A 116 12.16 12.10 6.95
CA ARG A 116 10.85 11.50 7.32
C ARG A 116 9.98 11.23 6.10
N LEU A 117 9.75 9.95 5.77
CA LEU A 117 9.02 9.56 4.56
C LEU A 117 7.58 10.08 4.51
N ALA A 118 6.89 10.12 5.66
CA ALA A 118 5.56 10.70 5.79
C ALA A 118 5.59 11.97 6.65
N ASN A 119 5.58 13.15 6.01
CA ASN A 119 5.27 14.42 6.67
C ASN A 119 3.88 14.88 6.23
N ARG A 120 2.92 15.01 7.16
CA ARG A 120 1.52 15.33 6.81
C ARG A 120 1.39 16.58 5.94
N GLY A 121 2.21 17.60 6.16
CA GLY A 121 2.18 18.83 5.38
C GLY A 121 2.66 18.62 3.93
N LEU A 122 3.70 17.81 3.71
CA LEU A 122 4.20 17.50 2.36
C LEU A 122 3.22 16.71 1.50
N TRP A 123 2.32 15.97 2.14
CA TRP A 123 1.37 15.07 1.50
C TRP A 123 -0.07 15.59 1.54
N ALA A 124 -0.32 16.74 2.18
CA ALA A 124 -1.64 17.32 2.34
C ALA A 124 -2.29 17.65 0.99
N THR A 125 -1.50 18.11 0.02
CA THR A 125 -1.99 18.43 -1.33
C THR A 125 -1.72 17.26 -2.27
N PRO A 126 -2.72 16.79 -3.04
CA PRO A 126 -2.51 15.79 -4.07
C PRO A 126 -1.48 16.25 -5.09
N CYS A 127 -0.45 15.45 -5.33
CA CYS A 127 0.55 15.72 -6.36
C CYS A 127 0.11 15.13 -7.72
N PRO A 128 -0.15 15.96 -8.75
CA PRO A 128 -0.58 15.46 -10.06
C PRO A 128 0.42 14.50 -10.71
N ARG A 129 1.72 14.73 -10.51
CA ARG A 129 2.78 13.86 -11.05
C ARG A 129 2.80 12.49 -10.39
N CYS A 130 2.57 12.42 -9.08
CA CYS A 130 2.41 11.13 -8.41
C CYS A 130 1.18 10.38 -8.92
N ILE A 131 0.06 11.08 -9.15
CA ILE A 131 -1.15 10.45 -9.68
C ILE A 131 -0.89 9.90 -11.08
N GLU A 132 -0.30 10.72 -11.96
CA GLU A 132 0.03 10.34 -13.33
C GLU A 132 0.96 9.13 -13.41
N GLN A 133 2.04 9.13 -12.60
CA GLN A 133 3.03 8.06 -12.62
C GLN A 133 2.52 6.76 -11.97
N TRP A 134 1.80 6.87 -10.86
CA TRP A 134 1.57 5.73 -9.97
C TRP A 134 0.13 5.21 -9.96
N SER A 135 -0.87 6.02 -10.34
CA SER A 135 -2.28 5.62 -10.17
C SER A 135 -2.63 4.35 -10.95
N GLU A 136 -2.17 4.23 -12.19
CA GLU A 136 -2.48 3.05 -13.01
C GLU A 136 -1.70 1.82 -12.53
N VAL A 137 -0.39 1.94 -12.38
CA VAL A 137 0.48 0.82 -12.01
C VAL A 137 0.17 0.28 -10.61
N SER A 138 -0.06 1.15 -9.63
CA SER A 138 -0.48 0.75 -8.28
C SER A 138 -1.88 0.13 -8.33
N GLY A 139 -2.79 0.69 -9.12
CA GLY A 139 -4.13 0.17 -9.29
C GLY A 139 -4.16 -1.23 -9.94
N ARG A 140 -3.22 -1.56 -10.83
CA ARG A 140 -3.09 -2.92 -11.38
C ARG A 140 -2.60 -3.90 -10.32
N ALA A 141 -1.61 -3.53 -9.51
CA ALA A 141 -1.11 -4.36 -8.42
C ALA A 141 -2.19 -4.59 -7.34
N GLU A 142 -2.87 -3.52 -6.91
CA GLU A 142 -4.01 -3.58 -5.97
C GLU A 142 -5.11 -4.50 -6.51
N ARG A 143 -5.48 -4.35 -7.78
CA ARG A 143 -6.50 -5.20 -8.41
C ARG A 143 -6.09 -6.67 -8.41
N ALA A 144 -4.86 -6.96 -8.82
CA ALA A 144 -4.37 -8.34 -8.88
C ALA A 144 -4.36 -8.99 -7.49
N ALA A 145 -3.90 -8.25 -6.46
CA ALA A 145 -3.97 -8.67 -5.08
C ALA A 145 -5.41 -8.90 -4.59
N ALA A 146 -6.34 -7.98 -4.89
CA ALA A 146 -7.75 -8.12 -4.53
C ALA A 146 -8.40 -9.33 -5.21
N SER A 147 -8.10 -9.55 -6.49
CA SER A 147 -8.58 -10.70 -7.24
C SER A 147 -8.07 -12.01 -6.65
N MET A 148 -6.78 -12.07 -6.30
CA MET A 148 -6.17 -13.24 -5.68
C MET A 148 -6.79 -13.55 -4.31
N LEU A 149 -7.00 -12.52 -3.47
CA LEU A 149 -7.69 -12.68 -2.19
C LEU A 149 -9.10 -13.25 -2.37
N ALA A 150 -9.86 -12.77 -3.35
CA ALA A 150 -11.21 -13.26 -3.61
C ALA A 150 -11.24 -14.66 -4.24
N ALA A 151 -10.19 -15.06 -4.97
CA ALA A 151 -10.04 -16.44 -5.44
C ALA A 151 -9.82 -17.40 -4.27
N GLU A 152 -8.97 -17.03 -3.31
CA GLU A 152 -8.63 -17.84 -2.12
C GLU A 152 -9.71 -17.77 -1.02
N LEU A 153 -10.46 -16.67 -0.92
CA LEU A 153 -11.47 -16.40 0.12
C LEU A 153 -12.85 -16.18 -0.54
N PRO A 154 -13.67 -17.23 -0.73
CA PRO A 154 -14.89 -17.16 -1.54
C PRO A 154 -15.98 -16.21 -1.01
N GLN A 155 -15.94 -15.86 0.29
CA GLN A 155 -16.93 -15.00 0.93
C GLN A 155 -16.56 -13.51 0.90
N LEU A 156 -15.39 -13.18 0.34
CA LEU A 156 -14.91 -11.81 0.31
C LEU A 156 -15.75 -10.97 -0.65
N GLU A 157 -16.24 -9.83 -0.17
CA GLU A 157 -17.06 -8.88 -0.93
C GLU A 157 -16.27 -7.61 -1.25
N THR A 158 -15.41 -7.15 -0.33
CA THR A 158 -14.55 -5.98 -0.56
C THR A 158 -13.14 -6.16 -0.01
N VAL A 159 -12.19 -5.57 -0.73
CA VAL A 159 -10.78 -5.45 -0.34
C VAL A 159 -10.41 -3.98 -0.39
N SER A 160 -9.71 -3.49 0.63
CA SER A 160 -9.18 -2.13 0.61
C SER A 160 -7.70 -2.10 0.95
N PHE A 161 -6.98 -1.16 0.34
CA PHE A 161 -5.55 -0.96 0.54
C PHE A 161 -5.27 0.46 1.00
N SER A 162 -4.15 0.70 1.67
CA SER A 162 -3.63 2.06 1.80
C SER A 162 -3.23 2.58 0.41
N SER A 163 -3.65 3.79 0.06
CA SER A 163 -3.42 4.31 -1.30
C SER A 163 -2.41 5.45 -1.33
N PHE A 164 -1.41 5.32 -2.21
CA PHE A 164 -0.41 6.37 -2.41
C PHE A 164 -0.90 7.50 -3.32
N VAL A 165 -2.07 7.37 -3.95
CA VAL A 165 -2.58 8.41 -4.87
C VAL A 165 -3.76 9.17 -4.31
N THR A 166 -4.29 8.77 -3.15
CA THR A 166 -5.36 9.48 -2.46
C THR A 166 -4.85 10.73 -1.74
N GLU A 167 -5.77 11.65 -1.45
CA GLU A 167 -5.48 12.85 -0.68
C GLU A 167 -4.88 12.49 0.69
N GLY A 168 -3.82 13.17 1.10
CA GLY A 168 -3.09 12.88 2.34
C GLY A 168 -2.40 11.52 2.38
N ARG A 169 -2.59 10.65 1.36
CA ARG A 169 -2.18 9.23 1.37
C ARG A 169 -2.86 8.42 2.47
N VAL A 170 -4.02 8.90 2.93
CA VAL A 170 -4.75 8.36 4.09
C VAL A 170 -6.04 7.65 3.72
N ALA A 171 -6.71 8.07 2.64
CA ALA A 171 -7.93 7.40 2.22
C ALA A 171 -7.59 6.05 1.55
N PRO A 172 -8.37 4.99 1.84
CA PRO A 172 -8.13 3.69 1.26
C PRO A 172 -8.48 3.67 -0.24
N SER A 173 -7.82 2.78 -0.98
CA SER A 173 -8.28 2.34 -2.30
C SER A 173 -9.16 1.12 -2.10
N GLU A 174 -10.45 1.23 -2.39
CA GLU A 174 -11.42 0.16 -2.16
C GLU A 174 -11.82 -0.52 -3.47
N TRP A 175 -11.89 -1.86 -3.42
CA TRP A 175 -12.19 -2.75 -4.52
C TRP A 175 -13.34 -3.67 -4.14
N ALA A 176 -14.45 -3.59 -4.86
CA ALA A 176 -15.49 -4.60 -4.84
C ALA A 176 -15.01 -5.81 -5.65
N VAL A 177 -15.16 -6.99 -5.05
CA VAL A 177 -14.74 -8.26 -5.66
C VAL A 177 -15.96 -9.17 -5.78
N ARG A 178 -16.03 -9.92 -6.88
CA ARG A 178 -17.09 -10.92 -7.07
C ARG A 178 -16.54 -12.15 -7.76
N ARG A 179 -16.82 -13.30 -7.16
CA ARG A 179 -16.53 -14.61 -7.72
C ARG A 179 -17.61 -15.01 -8.71
N PHE A 180 -17.21 -15.44 -9.90
CA PHE A 180 -18.09 -16.04 -10.89
C PHE A 180 -17.54 -17.43 -11.18
N GLU A 181 -18.34 -18.45 -10.88
CA GLU A 181 -17.99 -19.83 -11.21
C GLU A 181 -17.93 -19.97 -12.73
N SER A 182 -16.79 -20.44 -13.24
CA SER A 182 -16.69 -20.87 -14.63
C SER A 182 -16.83 -22.39 -14.70
N SER A 183 -17.43 -22.87 -15.78
CA SER A 183 -17.59 -24.30 -16.05
C SER A 183 -16.25 -25.04 -15.97
N PRO A 184 -16.24 -26.33 -15.56
CA PRO A 184 -15.01 -27.11 -15.48
C PRO A 184 -14.26 -27.10 -16.82
N SER A 185 -12.94 -27.00 -16.75
CA SER A 185 -12.10 -27.10 -17.95
C SER A 185 -12.26 -28.50 -18.59
N PRO A 186 -11.91 -28.67 -19.88
CA PRO A 186 -11.88 -29.99 -20.53
C PRO A 186 -11.03 -31.02 -19.76
N ASP A 187 -10.07 -30.54 -18.97
CA ASP A 187 -9.12 -31.33 -18.19
C ASP A 187 -9.62 -31.61 -16.75
N GLY A 188 -10.82 -31.13 -16.39
CA GLY A 188 -11.43 -31.31 -15.08
C GLY A 188 -10.94 -30.36 -13.99
N GLU A 189 -10.11 -29.37 -14.34
CA GLU A 189 -9.62 -28.36 -13.40
C GLU A 189 -10.67 -27.27 -13.16
N GLU A 190 -10.90 -26.90 -11.89
CA GLU A 190 -11.79 -25.80 -11.54
C GLU A 190 -11.16 -24.48 -12.01
N GLN A 191 -11.99 -23.66 -12.65
CA GLN A 191 -11.64 -22.32 -13.03
C GLN A 191 -12.60 -21.34 -12.36
N VAL A 192 -12.11 -20.15 -12.06
CA VAL A 192 -12.93 -19.09 -11.50
C VAL A 192 -12.57 -17.76 -12.12
N TRP A 193 -13.58 -17.01 -12.53
CA TRP A 193 -13.40 -15.64 -12.97
C TRP A 193 -13.72 -14.70 -11.82
N ILE A 194 -12.78 -13.82 -11.48
CA ILE A 194 -12.95 -12.84 -10.41
C ILE A 194 -13.13 -11.46 -11.02
N GLY A 195 -14.35 -10.94 -10.97
CA GLY A 195 -14.64 -9.56 -11.33
C GLY A 195 -14.15 -8.62 -10.22
N THR A 196 -13.45 -7.56 -10.62
CA THR A 196 -12.91 -6.56 -9.69
C THR A 196 -13.19 -5.15 -10.18
N GLU A 197 -13.77 -4.34 -9.31
CA GLU A 197 -14.15 -2.96 -9.60
C GLU A 197 -13.73 -2.04 -8.46
N ARG A 198 -13.21 -0.86 -8.79
CA ARG A 198 -12.84 0.13 -7.79
C ARG A 198 -14.11 0.85 -7.33
N SER A 199 -14.37 0.91 -6.02
CA SER A 199 -15.56 1.57 -5.47
C SER A 199 -15.64 3.03 -5.94
N GLY A 200 -16.79 3.43 -6.48
CA GLY A 200 -17.04 4.80 -6.97
C GLY A 200 -16.90 4.98 -8.49
N THR A 201 -16.43 3.98 -9.25
CA THR A 201 -16.63 3.96 -10.70
C THR A 201 -17.99 3.35 -11.02
N GLN A 202 -18.79 3.93 -11.94
CA GLN A 202 -20.11 3.39 -12.33
C GLN A 202 -20.00 2.22 -13.35
N ARG A 203 -18.96 1.38 -13.32
CA ARG A 203 -18.69 0.40 -14.38
C ARG A 203 -18.89 -1.04 -13.90
N SER A 204 -20.11 -1.55 -14.07
CA SER A 204 -20.49 -2.97 -13.91
C SER A 204 -19.33 -3.96 -14.12
N LEU A 205 -18.65 -4.40 -13.05
CA LEU A 205 -17.64 -5.48 -12.96
C LEU A 205 -17.11 -5.99 -14.31
N GLY A 206 -16.53 -5.11 -15.12
CA GLY A 206 -16.20 -5.39 -16.54
C GLY A 206 -14.74 -5.75 -16.78
N LYS A 207 -13.95 -5.78 -15.71
CA LYS A 207 -12.55 -6.22 -15.69
C LYS A 207 -12.42 -7.25 -14.57
N GLY A 208 -11.70 -8.32 -14.85
CA GLY A 208 -11.49 -9.40 -13.91
C GLY A 208 -10.28 -10.23 -14.31
N LEU A 209 -9.94 -11.20 -13.47
CA LEU A 209 -8.85 -12.14 -13.74
C LEU A 209 -9.41 -13.56 -13.67
N LEU A 210 -8.99 -14.39 -14.62
CA LEU A 210 -9.27 -15.82 -14.64
C LEU A 210 -8.22 -16.55 -13.81
N PHE A 211 -8.67 -17.42 -12.92
CA PHE A 211 -7.82 -18.29 -12.13
C PHE A 211 -8.15 -19.74 -12.40
N ARG A 212 -7.12 -20.57 -12.27
CA ARG A 212 -7.19 -22.02 -12.36
C ARG A 212 -6.69 -22.63 -11.07
N GLN A 213 -7.39 -23.65 -10.58
CA GLN A 213 -7.00 -24.34 -9.38
C GLN A 213 -5.71 -25.14 -9.63
N SER A 214 -4.76 -25.06 -8.70
CA SER A 214 -3.53 -25.84 -8.71
C SER A 214 -3.20 -26.28 -7.29
N GLY A 215 -3.32 -27.60 -7.04
CA GLY A 215 -3.23 -28.13 -5.68
C GLY A 215 -4.31 -27.56 -4.77
N THR A 216 -3.91 -26.89 -3.69
CA THR A 216 -4.82 -26.28 -2.70
C THR A 216 -5.02 -24.78 -2.89
N GLY A 217 -4.52 -24.19 -3.98
CA GLY A 217 -4.60 -22.75 -4.23
C GLY A 217 -4.90 -22.41 -5.69
N TRP A 218 -4.82 -21.12 -6.01
CA TRP A 218 -5.17 -20.58 -7.33
C TRP A 218 -3.97 -20.01 -8.08
N ILE A 219 -3.97 -20.16 -9.41
CA ILE A 219 -2.99 -19.56 -10.31
C ILE A 219 -3.73 -18.63 -11.29
N CYS A 220 -3.27 -17.39 -11.38
CA CYS A 220 -3.80 -16.41 -12.35
C CYS A 220 -3.36 -16.79 -13.76
N MET A 221 -4.30 -16.84 -14.70
CA MET A 221 -4.07 -17.23 -16.09
C MET A 221 -3.79 -16.03 -17.01
N ASP A 222 -4.17 -14.82 -16.59
CA ASP A 222 -4.10 -13.59 -17.41
C ASP A 222 -2.79 -12.81 -17.20
N GLN A 223 -1.65 -13.50 -17.11
CA GLN A 223 -0.34 -12.85 -16.93
C GLN A 223 0.19 -12.27 -18.28
N GLU A 224 -0.30 -11.08 -18.65
CA GLU A 224 0.32 -10.20 -19.67
C GLU A 224 0.81 -8.88 -19.08
#